data_AF-A0A433T039-F1
#
_entry.id   AF-A0A433T039-F1
#
_cell.length_a   1.000
_cell.length_b   1.000
_cell.length_c   1.000
_cell.angle_alpha   90.00
_cell.angle_beta   90.00
_cell.angle_gamma   90.00
#
_symmetry.space_group_name_H-M   'P 1'
#
loop_
_entity.id
_entity.type
_entity.pdbx_description
1 polymer ?
#
loop_
_entity_poly.entity_id
_entity_poly.type
_entity_poly.pdbx_seq_one_letter_code
_entity_poly.pdbx_strand_id
1 'polypeptide(L)'
;MAIFLCSHCVSVCTYLNAWPAALMCIFCAVLQMAVLDYYLVHHLGHLHYYWLGIDAFNVILLFLSIYTAHRAIRKNIDTETKHRPIASGSMGWLAWLFMSASVAAKSVIILKYFAHELVESSQRFFGPNTLKTTIAMGSLIFPIFLISQHDAPFGSEARRVIDDLTETTPFDILDTADILQALLESNDSLVKGFPEMILTIAFLNLILPTVQLVTLANYNYGQRKISGRVVNAHRLLSVLAVNIPNLLTRLLLWHGFTTAVSPFTLKNILCIFLNLYDIYDQTRHHLIQIENKKQNYEENSKESLQRIRPDIEDEVLSFYSVATVMEKRRKLEDSQQSLSKISIKNSKDSKSGGMVSIEDIPM
;
A
#
# COMPACT_ATOMS: atom_id res chain seq x y z
N MET A 1 43.89 21.15 -2.20
CA MET A 1 43.11 22.40 -2.35
C MET A 1 42.01 22.28 -3.40
N ALA A 2 42.28 21.79 -4.60
CA ALA A 2 41.27 21.60 -5.67
C ALA A 2 40.11 20.66 -5.32
N ILE A 3 40.37 19.57 -4.57
CA ILE A 3 39.33 18.61 -4.14
C ILE A 3 38.36 19.25 -3.11
N PHE A 4 38.88 20.10 -2.22
CA PHE A 4 38.07 20.84 -1.25
C PHE A 4 37.19 21.91 -1.93
N LEU A 5 37.72 22.62 -2.93
CA LEU A 5 36.91 23.56 -3.73
C LEU A 5 35.81 22.84 -4.51
N CYS A 6 36.10 21.67 -5.08
CA CYS A 6 35.12 20.89 -5.84
C CYS A 6 33.99 20.38 -4.92
N SER A 7 34.33 19.86 -3.74
CA SER A 7 33.34 19.44 -2.74
C SER A 7 32.49 20.59 -2.21
N HIS A 8 33.08 21.77 -1.98
CA HIS A 8 32.34 22.94 -1.53
C HIS A 8 31.42 23.51 -2.63
N CYS A 9 31.88 23.50 -3.88
CA CYS A 9 31.08 23.93 -5.03
C CYS A 9 29.90 22.98 -5.28
N VAL A 10 30.12 21.66 -5.20
CA VAL A 10 29.03 20.67 -5.31
C VAL A 10 28.03 20.82 -4.16
N SER A 11 28.50 21.06 -2.93
CA SER A 11 27.64 21.29 -1.75
C SER A 11 26.82 22.57 -1.85
N VAL A 12 27.40 23.66 -2.38
CA VAL A 12 26.67 24.91 -2.66
C VAL A 12 25.69 24.72 -3.82
N CYS A 13 26.03 23.92 -4.83
CA CYS A 13 25.16 23.65 -5.98
C CYS A 13 23.97 22.76 -5.58
N THR A 14 24.16 21.74 -4.75
CA THR A 14 23.04 20.97 -4.16
C THR A 14 22.21 21.82 -3.20
N TYR A 15 22.81 22.74 -2.45
CA TYR A 15 22.11 23.70 -1.61
C TYR A 15 21.21 24.65 -2.42
N LEU A 16 21.73 25.21 -3.52
CA LEU A 16 20.99 26.08 -4.42
C LEU A 16 19.93 25.35 -5.26
N ASN A 17 20.00 24.02 -5.41
CA ASN A 17 19.08 23.27 -6.25
C ASN A 17 17.71 22.99 -5.56
N ALA A 18 17.67 22.87 -4.23
CA ALA A 18 16.43 22.54 -3.50
C ALA A 18 15.51 23.74 -3.24
N TRP A 19 16.08 24.94 -3.07
CA TRP A 19 15.33 26.16 -2.77
C TRP A 19 14.46 26.72 -3.93
N PRO A 20 14.87 26.66 -5.21
CA PRO A 20 14.06 27.12 -6.33
C PRO A 20 12.72 26.40 -6.42
N ALA A 21 12.69 25.08 -6.22
CA ALA A 21 11.46 24.30 -6.21
C ALA A 21 10.54 24.72 -5.06
N ALA A 22 11.09 24.88 -3.85
CA ALA A 22 10.33 25.37 -2.70
C ALA A 22 9.74 26.77 -2.91
N LEU A 23 10.53 27.72 -3.43
CA LEU A 23 10.08 29.08 -3.72
C LEU A 23 9.01 29.10 -4.82
N MET A 24 9.21 28.31 -5.87
CA MET A 24 8.24 28.17 -6.95
C MET A 24 6.93 27.56 -6.45
N CYS A 25 6.99 26.54 -5.57
CA CYS A 25 5.82 25.95 -4.94
C CYS A 25 5.03 26.99 -4.13
N ILE A 26 5.70 27.75 -3.26
CA ILE A 26 5.06 28.78 -2.44
C ILE A 26 4.45 29.86 -3.34
N PHE A 27 5.19 30.32 -4.35
CA PHE A 27 4.71 31.32 -5.30
C PHE A 27 3.44 30.84 -6.03
N CYS A 28 3.46 29.64 -6.60
CA CYS A 28 2.30 29.08 -7.29
C CYS A 28 1.11 28.87 -6.35
N ALA A 29 1.33 28.40 -5.12
CA ALA A 29 0.26 28.23 -4.13
C ALA A 29 -0.37 29.57 -3.72
N VAL A 30 0.45 30.58 -3.43
CA VAL A 30 -0.02 31.95 -3.11
C VAL A 30 -0.78 32.53 -4.29
N LEU A 31 -0.27 32.39 -5.51
CA LEU A 31 -0.96 32.84 -6.72
C LEU A 31 -2.32 32.13 -6.89
N GLN A 32 -2.38 30.83 -6.65
CA GLN A 32 -3.63 30.06 -6.73
C GLN A 32 -4.67 30.59 -5.75
N MET A 33 -4.27 30.75 -4.50
CA MET A 33 -5.11 31.23 -3.41
C MET A 33 -5.58 32.67 -3.66
N ALA A 34 -4.68 33.57 -4.07
CA ALA A 34 -5.00 34.96 -4.35
C ALA A 34 -6.00 35.13 -5.50
N VAL A 35 -5.89 34.32 -6.57
CA VAL A 35 -6.85 34.38 -7.68
C VAL A 35 -8.23 33.87 -7.25
N LEU A 36 -8.32 32.80 -6.45
CA LEU A 36 -9.60 32.33 -5.91
C LEU A 36 -10.24 33.35 -4.96
N ASP A 37 -9.45 34.01 -4.12
CA ASP A 37 -9.92 35.08 -3.25
C ASP A 37 -10.43 36.29 -4.02
N TYR A 38 -9.77 36.64 -5.12
CA TYR A 38 -10.26 37.68 -6.02
C TYR A 38 -11.68 37.37 -6.51
N TYR A 39 -11.95 36.14 -6.98
CA TYR A 39 -13.30 35.74 -7.39
C TYR A 39 -14.31 35.85 -6.25
N LEU A 40 -13.95 35.41 -5.04
CA LEU A 40 -14.85 35.44 -3.90
C LEU A 40 -15.17 36.87 -3.46
N VAL A 41 -14.16 37.73 -3.33
CA VAL A 41 -14.34 39.11 -2.84
C VAL A 41 -15.01 39.99 -3.90
N HIS A 42 -14.61 39.85 -5.16
CA HIS A 42 -15.15 40.69 -6.23
C HIS A 42 -16.64 40.42 -6.47
N HIS A 43 -17.06 39.16 -6.35
CA HIS A 43 -18.42 38.75 -6.72
C HIS A 43 -19.36 38.48 -5.54
N LEU A 44 -18.89 37.91 -4.42
CA LEU A 44 -19.73 37.68 -3.23
C LEU A 44 -19.58 38.78 -2.17
N GLY A 45 -18.69 39.75 -2.38
CA GLY A 45 -18.52 40.93 -1.55
C GLY A 45 -17.51 40.78 -0.40
N HIS A 46 -17.39 41.85 0.38
CA HIS A 46 -16.31 42.03 1.37
C HIS A 46 -16.35 41.06 2.55
N LEU A 47 -17.49 40.39 2.82
CA LEU A 47 -17.56 39.38 3.88
C LEU A 47 -16.59 38.22 3.62
N HIS A 48 -16.18 37.98 2.38
CA HIS A 48 -15.26 36.89 2.03
C HIS A 48 -13.79 37.17 2.33
N TYR A 49 -13.43 38.33 2.91
CA TYR A 49 -12.05 38.59 3.35
C TYR A 49 -11.54 37.64 4.44
N TYR A 50 -12.41 36.91 5.15
CA TYR A 50 -11.95 35.90 6.13
C TYR A 50 -11.11 34.78 5.48
N TRP A 51 -11.28 34.52 4.17
CA TRP A 51 -10.48 33.54 3.44
C TRP A 51 -8.99 33.88 3.42
N LEU A 52 -8.63 35.18 3.47
CA LEU A 52 -7.24 35.60 3.61
C LEU A 52 -6.60 35.09 4.90
N GLY A 53 -7.37 34.97 5.98
CA GLY A 53 -6.89 34.40 7.24
C GLY A 53 -6.61 32.90 7.13
N ILE A 54 -7.46 32.17 6.41
CA ILE A 54 -7.27 30.74 6.11
C ILE A 54 -6.05 30.55 5.19
N ASP A 55 -5.88 31.43 4.22
CA ASP A 55 -4.73 31.38 3.30
C ASP A 55 -3.42 31.71 3.99
N ALA A 56 -3.40 32.70 4.88
CA ALA A 56 -2.23 32.98 5.72
C ALA A 56 -1.84 31.75 6.55
N PHE A 57 -2.83 31.06 7.15
CA PHE A 57 -2.60 29.81 7.86
C PHE A 57 -2.05 28.70 6.93
N ASN A 58 -2.62 28.53 5.73
CA ASN A 58 -2.15 27.56 4.74
C ASN A 58 -0.71 27.82 4.29
N VAL A 59 -0.35 29.08 4.03
CA VAL A 59 1.02 29.49 3.66
C VAL A 59 1.99 29.21 4.80
N ILE A 60 1.61 29.49 6.05
CA ILE A 60 2.43 29.18 7.23
C ILE A 60 2.64 27.66 7.33
N LEU A 61 1.58 26.86 7.19
CA LEU A 61 1.70 25.39 7.20
C LEU A 61 2.59 24.87 6.06
N LEU A 62 2.43 25.40 4.85
CA LEU A 62 3.25 25.05 3.69
C LEU A 62 4.73 25.36 3.95
N PHE A 63 5.01 26.56 4.44
CA PHE A 63 6.36 26.98 4.79
C PHE A 63 6.98 26.10 5.88
N LEU A 64 6.24 25.82 6.96
CA LEU A 64 6.68 24.93 8.03
C LEU A 64 6.92 23.51 7.53
N SER A 65 6.08 23.00 6.64
CA SER A 65 6.26 21.67 6.03
C SER A 65 7.56 21.60 5.23
N ILE A 66 7.78 22.55 4.32
CA ILE A 66 9.00 22.61 3.51
C ILE A 66 10.23 22.79 4.41
N TYR A 67 10.16 23.70 5.38
CA TYR A 67 11.24 23.95 6.32
C TYR A 67 11.62 22.71 7.14
N THR A 68 10.63 21.99 7.68
CA THR A 68 10.87 20.77 8.45
C THR A 68 11.41 19.64 7.59
N ALA A 69 10.92 19.49 6.36
CA ALA A 69 11.44 18.52 5.39
C ALA A 69 12.91 18.81 5.03
N HIS A 70 13.24 20.05 4.66
CA HIS A 70 14.61 20.47 4.33
C HIS A 70 15.55 20.30 5.53
N ARG A 71 15.11 20.66 6.74
CA ARG A 71 15.90 20.48 7.96
C ARG A 71 16.15 18.99 8.25
N ALA A 72 15.18 18.12 8.01
CA ALA A 72 15.32 16.68 8.19
C ALA A 72 16.29 16.07 7.17
N ILE A 73 16.17 16.44 5.89
CA ILE A 73 17.07 16.01 4.81
C ILE A 73 18.51 16.44 5.13
N ARG A 74 18.73 17.72 5.51
CA ARG A 74 20.06 18.24 5.81
C ARG A 74 20.75 17.52 6.97
N LYS A 75 20.01 17.25 8.06
CA LYS A 75 20.57 16.50 9.21
C LYS A 75 21.07 15.11 8.81
N ASN A 76 20.46 14.47 7.81
CA ASN A 76 20.90 13.15 7.36
C ASN A 76 22.16 13.21 6.48
N ILE A 77 22.41 14.32 5.78
CA ILE A 77 23.65 14.51 5.00
C ILE A 77 24.86 14.67 5.94
N ASP A 78 24.69 15.41 7.04
CA ASP A 78 25.78 15.69 7.99
C ASP A 78 26.12 14.48 8.89
N THR A 79 25.26 13.46 8.93
CA THR A 79 25.47 12.26 9.74
C THR A 79 25.56 11.05 8.82
N GLU A 80 26.77 10.54 8.51
CA GLU A 80 27.02 9.27 7.78
C GLU A 80 26.47 8.01 8.51
N THR A 81 25.56 8.18 9.46
CA THR A 81 24.90 7.08 10.16
C THR A 81 23.79 6.52 9.29
N LYS A 82 24.02 5.29 8.80
CA LYS A 82 23.21 4.48 7.88
C LYS A 82 21.67 4.48 8.06
N HIS A 83 21.08 4.93 9.17
CA HIS A 83 19.71 4.57 9.57
C HIS A 83 18.84 5.72 10.12
N ARG A 84 19.07 6.99 9.76
CA ARG A 84 18.14 8.09 10.15
C ARG A 84 17.24 8.54 9.00
N PRO A 85 15.94 8.79 9.27
CA PRO A 85 14.92 8.81 8.24
C PRO A 85 14.87 10.13 7.45
N ILE A 86 14.71 10.03 6.13
CA ILE A 86 14.27 11.15 5.29
C ILE A 86 12.80 11.42 5.67
N ALA A 87 12.54 12.64 6.15
CA ALA A 87 11.21 13.21 6.37
C ALA A 87 10.22 12.50 7.32
N SER A 88 10.68 11.70 8.31
CA SER A 88 9.85 11.09 9.39
C SER A 88 9.10 12.09 10.31
N GLY A 89 9.08 13.39 9.98
CA GLY A 89 8.32 14.41 10.67
C GLY A 89 7.83 15.53 9.75
N SER A 90 7.92 15.35 8.42
CA SER A 90 7.32 16.31 7.49
C SER A 90 5.80 16.20 7.60
N MET A 91 5.17 17.30 8.02
CA MET A 91 3.72 17.47 8.04
C MET A 91 3.18 17.78 6.63
N GLY A 92 3.84 17.31 5.57
CA GLY A 92 3.48 17.67 4.20
C GLY A 92 2.10 17.21 3.77
N TRP A 93 1.66 16.05 4.25
CA TRP A 93 0.28 15.62 4.06
C TRP A 93 -0.72 16.59 4.70
N LEU A 94 -0.39 17.20 5.85
CA LEU A 94 -1.26 18.13 6.55
C LEU A 94 -1.33 19.46 5.80
N ALA A 95 -0.18 19.99 5.36
CA ALA A 95 -0.13 21.19 4.54
C ALA A 95 -0.93 21.02 3.24
N TRP A 96 -0.76 19.89 2.54
CA TRP A 96 -1.53 19.59 1.34
C TRP A 96 -3.03 19.46 1.64
N LEU A 97 -3.42 18.77 2.71
CA LEU A 97 -4.83 18.60 3.09
C LEU A 97 -5.53 19.95 3.28
N PHE A 98 -4.92 20.86 4.06
CA PHE A 98 -5.51 22.16 4.32
C PHE A 98 -5.54 23.05 3.06
N MET A 99 -4.47 23.05 2.25
CA MET A 99 -4.45 23.77 0.98
C MET A 99 -5.51 23.25 0.01
N SER A 100 -5.55 21.93 -0.22
CA SER A 100 -6.50 21.30 -1.13
C SER A 100 -7.95 21.45 -0.67
N ALA A 101 -8.22 21.33 0.64
CA ALA A 101 -9.55 21.58 1.19
C ALA A 101 -9.97 23.04 1.03
N SER A 102 -9.07 24.01 1.24
CA SER A 102 -9.34 25.43 0.99
C SER A 102 -9.67 25.68 -0.48
N VAL A 103 -8.82 25.23 -1.41
CA VAL A 103 -9.06 25.36 -2.85
C VAL A 103 -10.39 24.72 -3.24
N ALA A 104 -10.64 23.49 -2.81
CA ALA A 104 -11.87 22.77 -3.15
C ALA A 104 -13.13 23.48 -2.59
N ALA A 105 -13.09 23.96 -1.35
CA ALA A 105 -14.20 24.71 -0.77
C ALA A 105 -14.47 26.01 -1.52
N LYS A 106 -13.43 26.79 -1.84
CA LYS A 106 -13.57 28.02 -2.63
C LYS A 106 -14.12 27.73 -4.02
N SER A 107 -13.61 26.71 -4.71
CA SER A 107 -14.12 26.29 -6.02
C SER A 107 -15.60 25.90 -5.97
N VAL A 108 -16.02 25.14 -4.96
CA VAL A 108 -17.44 24.76 -4.77
C VAL A 108 -18.32 25.98 -4.53
N ILE A 109 -17.88 26.93 -3.68
CA ILE A 109 -18.62 28.16 -3.42
C ILE A 109 -18.75 29.00 -4.70
N ILE A 110 -17.65 29.20 -5.42
CA ILE A 110 -17.65 29.98 -6.67
C ILE A 110 -18.61 29.36 -7.69
N LEU A 111 -18.51 28.05 -7.91
CA LEU A 111 -19.34 27.35 -8.89
C LEU A 111 -20.82 27.30 -8.48
N LYS A 112 -21.14 27.16 -7.20
CA LYS A 112 -22.53 27.07 -6.75
C LYS A 112 -23.26 28.40 -6.77
N TYR A 113 -22.57 29.48 -6.40
CA TYR A 113 -23.21 30.79 -6.21
C TYR A 113 -23.02 31.73 -7.40
N PHE A 114 -21.99 31.53 -8.23
CA PHE A 114 -21.59 32.52 -9.22
C PHE A 114 -21.37 31.96 -10.64
N ALA A 115 -21.61 30.66 -10.90
CA ALA A 115 -21.36 30.05 -12.21
C ALA A 115 -22.04 30.79 -13.38
N HIS A 116 -23.26 31.30 -13.20
CA HIS A 116 -24.01 31.99 -14.26
C HIS A 116 -23.41 33.34 -14.66
N GLU A 117 -22.93 34.13 -13.70
CA GLU A 117 -22.33 35.45 -13.97
C GLU A 117 -20.90 35.34 -14.54
N LEU A 118 -20.21 34.23 -14.26
CA LEU A 118 -18.92 33.87 -14.88
C LEU A 118 -19.06 33.66 -16.40
N VAL A 119 -20.16 33.07 -16.86
CA VAL A 119 -20.40 32.81 -18.29
C VAL A 119 -20.64 34.12 -19.06
N GLU A 120 -21.38 35.06 -18.48
CA GLU A 120 -21.67 36.37 -19.08
C GLU A 120 -20.41 37.27 -19.15
N SER A 121 -19.48 37.10 -18.21
CA SER A 121 -18.21 37.85 -18.15
C SER A 121 -17.05 37.24 -18.94
N SER A 122 -17.32 36.25 -19.81
CA SER A 122 -16.34 35.47 -20.59
C SER A 122 -15.34 36.26 -21.43
N GLN A 123 -15.57 37.55 -21.70
CA GLN A 123 -14.62 38.43 -22.41
C GLN A 123 -13.55 39.09 -21.53
N ARG A 124 -13.62 38.95 -20.19
CA ARG A 124 -12.65 39.55 -19.27
C ARG A 124 -11.52 38.56 -18.94
N PHE A 125 -10.34 39.10 -18.62
CA PHE A 125 -9.17 38.29 -18.22
C PHE A 125 -9.48 37.37 -17.02
N PHE A 126 -10.35 37.77 -16.10
CA PHE A 126 -10.83 36.94 -14.98
C PHE A 126 -12.17 36.27 -15.30
N GLY A 127 -12.18 35.46 -16.37
CA GLY A 127 -13.33 34.65 -16.76
C GLY A 127 -13.20 33.16 -16.39
N PRO A 128 -14.12 32.30 -16.89
CA PRO A 128 -14.15 30.87 -16.59
C PRO A 128 -12.82 30.14 -16.89
N ASN A 129 -12.15 30.52 -17.98
CA ASN A 129 -10.85 29.95 -18.36
C ASN A 129 -9.76 30.22 -17.32
N THR A 130 -9.78 31.40 -16.70
CA THR A 130 -8.83 31.75 -15.65
C THR A 130 -9.13 30.96 -14.38
N LEU A 131 -10.42 30.83 -14.00
CA LEU A 131 -10.81 29.95 -12.89
C LEU A 131 -10.37 28.49 -13.13
N LYS A 132 -10.62 27.95 -14.32
CA LYS A 132 -10.15 26.61 -14.75
C LYS A 132 -8.65 26.48 -14.59
N THR A 133 -7.90 27.45 -15.10
CA THR A 133 -6.43 27.45 -15.03
C THR A 133 -5.94 27.54 -13.58
N THR A 134 -6.60 28.32 -12.74
CA THR A 134 -6.29 28.44 -11.31
C THR A 134 -6.51 27.11 -10.57
N ILE A 135 -7.62 26.40 -10.84
CA ILE A 135 -7.84 25.08 -10.23
C ILE A 135 -6.80 24.08 -10.77
N ALA A 136 -6.59 24.07 -12.09
CA ALA A 136 -5.61 23.23 -12.77
C ALA A 136 -4.18 23.43 -12.28
N MET A 137 -3.83 24.63 -11.79
CA MET A 137 -2.51 24.93 -11.22
C MET A 137 -2.13 24.01 -10.04
N GLY A 138 -3.11 23.37 -9.39
CA GLY A 138 -2.85 22.32 -8.40
C GLY A 138 -2.03 21.14 -8.96
N SER A 139 -2.16 20.82 -10.26
CA SER A 139 -1.38 19.77 -10.92
C SER A 139 0.09 20.12 -11.08
N LEU A 140 0.43 21.41 -11.07
CA LEU A 140 1.80 21.92 -11.04
C LEU A 140 2.32 21.98 -9.60
N ILE A 141 1.48 22.48 -8.67
CA ILE A 141 1.87 22.65 -7.27
C ILE A 141 2.17 21.29 -6.62
N PHE A 142 1.37 20.26 -6.88
CA PHE A 142 1.54 18.95 -6.24
C PHE A 142 2.91 18.31 -6.49
N PRO A 143 3.39 18.12 -7.75
CA PRO A 143 4.72 17.56 -7.99
C PRO A 143 5.86 18.41 -7.44
N ILE A 144 5.80 19.73 -7.58
CA ILE A 144 6.85 20.64 -7.07
C ILE A 144 6.88 20.55 -5.54
N PHE A 145 5.72 20.53 -4.90
CA PHE A 145 5.59 20.30 -3.47
C PHE A 145 6.19 18.95 -3.07
N LEU A 146 5.81 17.86 -3.74
CA LEU A 146 6.31 16.51 -3.45
C LEU A 146 7.83 16.43 -3.55
N ILE A 147 8.43 17.02 -4.60
CA ILE A 147 9.88 17.09 -4.79
C ILE A 147 10.55 17.83 -3.63
N SER A 148 9.93 18.88 -3.08
CA SER A 148 10.45 19.59 -1.90
C SER A 148 10.38 18.78 -0.59
N GLN A 149 9.64 17.67 -0.55
CA GLN A 149 9.45 16.85 0.66
C GLN A 149 10.45 15.69 0.80
N HIS A 150 11.19 15.34 -0.26
CA HIS A 150 12.10 14.19 -0.25
C HIS A 150 13.40 14.48 -1.01
N ASP A 151 14.45 13.70 -0.74
CA ASP A 151 15.71 13.72 -1.51
C ASP A 151 16.07 12.30 -1.98
N ALA A 152 15.08 11.59 -2.51
CA ALA A 152 15.28 10.23 -3.01
C ALA A 152 16.08 10.27 -4.33
N PRO A 153 17.24 9.60 -4.42
CA PRO A 153 18.07 9.65 -5.61
C PRO A 153 17.39 8.94 -6.79
N PHE A 154 17.65 9.44 -8.01
CA PHE A 154 17.14 8.85 -9.24
C PHE A 154 17.51 7.38 -9.37
N GLY A 155 16.55 6.55 -9.78
CA GLY A 155 16.74 5.11 -9.95
C GLY A 155 16.73 4.30 -8.66
N SER A 156 16.62 4.93 -7.48
CA SER A 156 16.46 4.21 -6.21
C SER A 156 15.08 3.58 -6.08
N GLU A 157 15.00 2.48 -5.31
CA GLU A 157 13.73 1.84 -4.95
C GLU A 157 12.78 2.82 -4.24
N ALA A 158 13.33 3.71 -3.40
CA ALA A 158 12.55 4.73 -2.72
C ALA A 158 11.89 5.70 -3.70
N ARG A 159 12.63 6.12 -4.75
CA ARG A 159 12.12 7.00 -5.80
C ARG A 159 11.03 6.30 -6.63
N ARG A 160 11.24 5.04 -7.01
CA ARG A 160 10.23 4.22 -7.72
C ARG A 160 8.91 4.17 -6.96
N VAL A 161 8.97 3.92 -5.65
CA VAL A 161 7.77 3.89 -4.80
C VAL A 161 7.04 5.23 -4.75
N ILE A 162 7.79 6.35 -4.71
CA ILE A 162 7.18 7.70 -4.75
C ILE A 162 6.50 7.92 -6.10
N ASP A 163 7.19 7.63 -7.20
CA ASP A 163 6.68 7.83 -8.55
C ASP A 163 5.44 6.93 -8.77
N ASP A 164 5.50 5.62 -8.47
CA ASP A 164 4.36 4.67 -8.58
C ASP A 164 3.09 5.15 -7.85
N LEU A 165 3.24 5.81 -6.69
CA LEU A 165 2.10 6.26 -5.89
C LEU A 165 1.52 7.61 -6.34
N THR A 166 2.29 8.41 -7.09
CA THR A 166 1.96 9.83 -7.31
C THR A 166 1.95 10.26 -8.79
N GLU A 167 2.37 9.38 -9.71
CA GLU A 167 2.48 9.67 -11.14
C GLU A 167 1.16 10.13 -11.77
N THR A 168 0.02 9.54 -11.38
CA THR A 168 -1.28 9.87 -11.99
C THR A 168 -1.92 11.13 -11.39
N THR A 169 -1.47 11.56 -10.23
CA THR A 169 -2.14 12.59 -9.43
C THR A 169 -2.26 13.95 -10.13
N PRO A 170 -1.23 14.47 -10.82
CA PRO A 170 -1.38 15.72 -11.58
C PRO A 170 -2.47 15.63 -12.65
N PHE A 171 -2.59 14.48 -13.31
CA PHE A 171 -3.63 14.24 -14.31
C PHE A 171 -5.02 14.15 -13.68
N ASP A 172 -5.14 13.60 -12.47
CA ASP A 172 -6.39 13.57 -11.70
C ASP A 172 -6.88 14.98 -11.33
N ILE A 173 -5.96 15.87 -10.95
CA ILE A 173 -6.26 17.28 -10.66
C ILE A 173 -6.67 18.03 -11.94
N LEU A 174 -5.96 17.80 -13.06
CA LEU A 174 -6.31 18.39 -14.35
C LEU A 174 -7.69 17.93 -14.84
N ASP A 175 -7.99 16.65 -14.72
CA ASP A 175 -9.30 16.09 -15.05
C ASP A 175 -10.40 16.74 -14.20
N THR A 176 -10.15 16.91 -12.91
CA THR A 176 -11.06 17.60 -12.00
C THR A 176 -11.34 19.04 -12.44
N ALA A 177 -10.31 19.81 -12.80
CA ALA A 177 -10.48 21.16 -13.31
C ALA A 177 -11.29 21.19 -14.62
N ASP A 178 -11.12 20.20 -15.49
CA ASP A 178 -11.85 20.06 -16.75
C ASP A 178 -13.34 19.71 -16.53
N ILE A 179 -13.63 18.78 -15.63
CA ILE A 179 -15.01 18.42 -15.25
C ILE A 179 -15.74 19.60 -14.60
N LEU A 180 -15.07 20.34 -13.72
CA LEU A 180 -15.64 21.53 -13.09
C LEU A 180 -15.92 22.63 -14.12
N GLN A 181 -15.11 22.74 -15.18
CA GLN A 181 -15.39 23.66 -16.29
C GLN A 181 -16.63 23.23 -17.08
N ALA A 182 -16.79 21.93 -17.36
CA ALA A 182 -17.98 21.43 -18.04
C ALA A 182 -19.26 21.75 -17.25
N LEU A 183 -19.17 21.83 -15.92
CA LEU A 183 -20.26 22.27 -15.05
C LEU A 183 -20.63 23.75 -15.23
N LEU A 184 -19.67 24.63 -15.55
CA LEU A 184 -19.95 26.04 -15.88
C LEU A 184 -20.64 26.19 -17.24
N GLU A 185 -20.29 25.35 -18.21
CA GLU A 185 -20.81 25.44 -19.59
C GLU A 185 -22.19 24.80 -19.75
N SER A 186 -22.56 23.89 -18.85
CA SER A 186 -23.86 23.22 -18.86
C SER A 186 -24.94 24.08 -18.20
N ASN A 187 -25.43 25.08 -18.95
CA ASN A 187 -26.56 25.93 -18.57
C ASN A 187 -27.77 25.09 -18.14
N ASP A 188 -28.23 25.22 -16.88
CA ASP A 188 -29.51 24.84 -16.21
C ASP A 188 -30.27 23.56 -16.62
N SER A 189 -29.72 22.77 -17.54
CA SER A 189 -30.30 21.57 -18.13
C SER A 189 -29.86 20.31 -17.42
N LEU A 190 -28.93 20.44 -16.46
CA LEU A 190 -28.47 19.32 -15.65
C LEU A 190 -29.60 18.79 -14.76
N VAL A 191 -29.74 17.47 -14.75
CA VAL A 191 -30.67 16.78 -13.85
C VAL A 191 -30.33 17.18 -12.41
N LYS A 192 -31.37 17.49 -11.62
CA LYS A 192 -31.24 17.85 -10.20
C LYS A 192 -30.37 16.82 -9.45
N GLY A 193 -29.34 17.28 -8.75
CA GLY A 193 -28.40 16.43 -8.01
C GLY A 193 -27.11 16.08 -8.78
N PHE A 194 -27.09 16.24 -10.10
CA PHE A 194 -25.89 15.98 -10.91
C PHE A 194 -24.76 17.01 -10.67
N PRO A 195 -25.03 18.33 -10.58
CA PRO A 195 -24.04 19.32 -10.16
C PRO A 195 -23.40 18.98 -8.80
N GLU A 196 -24.22 18.61 -7.82
CA GLU A 196 -23.77 18.27 -6.47
C GLU A 196 -22.89 17.02 -6.47
N MET A 197 -23.22 16.02 -7.30
CA MET A 197 -22.39 14.82 -7.49
C MET A 197 -21.04 15.18 -8.08
N ILE A 198 -21.01 16.00 -9.15
CA ILE A 198 -19.76 16.47 -9.77
C ILE A 198 -18.90 17.21 -8.76
N LEU A 199 -19.48 18.15 -8.01
CA LEU A 199 -18.76 18.92 -7.00
C LEU A 199 -18.20 18.03 -5.89
N THR A 200 -18.94 17.00 -5.48
CA THR A 200 -18.50 16.02 -4.48
C THR A 200 -17.32 15.21 -5.00
N ILE A 201 -17.39 14.71 -6.23
CA ILE A 201 -16.29 13.94 -6.86
C ILE A 201 -15.06 14.84 -7.01
N ALA A 202 -15.24 16.08 -7.47
CA ALA A 202 -14.15 17.04 -7.60
C ALA A 202 -13.46 17.35 -6.26
N PHE A 203 -14.26 17.57 -5.21
CA PHE A 203 -13.75 17.79 -3.87
C PHE A 203 -12.92 16.59 -3.36
N LEU A 204 -13.42 15.37 -3.56
CA LEU A 204 -12.70 14.15 -3.20
C LEU A 204 -11.39 14.00 -3.97
N ASN A 205 -11.40 14.26 -5.29
CA ASN A 205 -10.20 14.17 -6.12
C ASN A 205 -9.10 15.16 -5.71
N LEU A 206 -9.47 16.37 -5.27
CA LEU A 206 -8.49 17.35 -4.79
C LEU A 206 -7.87 16.96 -3.44
N ILE A 207 -8.63 16.27 -2.59
CA ILE A 207 -8.17 15.84 -1.26
C ILE A 207 -7.42 14.51 -1.29
N LEU A 208 -7.75 13.61 -2.22
CA LEU A 208 -7.18 12.27 -2.27
C LEU A 208 -5.64 12.19 -2.30
N PRO A 209 -4.89 13.12 -2.92
CA PRO A 209 -3.44 13.12 -2.85
C PRO A 209 -2.89 13.19 -1.43
N THR A 210 -3.68 13.69 -0.46
CA THR A 210 -3.38 13.59 0.96
C THR A 210 -3.12 12.15 1.39
N VAL A 211 -3.92 11.19 0.92
CA VAL A 211 -3.79 9.76 1.28
C VAL A 211 -2.46 9.19 0.79
N GLN A 212 -2.03 9.58 -0.41
CA GLN A 212 -0.72 9.23 -0.96
C GLN A 212 0.40 9.82 -0.10
N LEU A 213 0.32 11.11 0.25
CA LEU A 213 1.30 11.79 1.10
C LEU A 213 1.36 11.21 2.51
N VAL A 214 0.22 10.86 3.13
CA VAL A 214 0.18 10.17 4.43
C VAL A 214 0.92 8.84 4.35
N THR A 215 0.72 8.10 3.26
CA THR A 215 1.38 6.81 3.07
C THR A 215 2.87 7.00 2.89
N LEU A 216 3.30 7.92 2.03
CA LEU A 216 4.70 8.25 1.87
C LEU A 216 5.35 8.69 3.19
N ALA A 217 4.67 9.54 3.97
CA ALA A 217 5.15 9.95 5.29
C ALA A 217 5.32 8.76 6.25
N ASN A 218 4.35 7.85 6.31
CA ASN A 218 4.40 6.66 7.17
C ASN A 218 5.52 5.67 6.79
N TYR A 219 5.88 5.63 5.50
CA TYR A 219 6.96 4.78 4.98
C TYR A 219 8.28 5.54 4.74
N ASN A 220 8.43 6.73 5.33
CA ASN A 220 9.64 7.57 5.21
C ASN A 220 10.07 7.77 3.75
N TYR A 221 9.12 8.10 2.88
CA TYR A 221 9.33 8.37 1.46
C TYR A 221 10.15 7.27 0.76
N GLY A 222 9.75 6.01 0.98
CA GLY A 222 10.33 4.85 0.31
C GLY A 222 11.55 4.22 0.99
N GLN A 223 11.99 4.72 2.15
CA GLN A 223 13.05 4.07 2.92
C GLN A 223 12.60 2.80 3.64
N ARG A 224 11.32 2.73 4.03
CA ARG A 224 10.71 1.50 4.55
C ARG A 224 10.03 0.77 3.41
N LYS A 225 10.23 -0.55 3.33
CA LYS A 225 9.50 -1.38 2.36
C LYS A 225 8.00 -1.23 2.58
N ILE A 226 7.30 -0.74 1.56
CA ILE A 226 5.85 -0.72 1.56
C ILE A 226 5.37 -2.15 1.32
N SER A 227 4.41 -2.60 2.13
CA SER A 227 3.81 -3.91 1.90
C SER A 227 3.03 -3.90 0.58
N GLY A 228 3.10 -4.98 -0.21
CA GLY A 228 2.34 -5.08 -1.47
C GLY A 228 0.82 -4.90 -1.27
N ARG A 229 0.29 -5.23 -0.08
CA ARG A 229 -1.11 -4.99 0.28
C ARG A 229 -1.47 -3.50 0.30
N VAL A 230 -0.59 -2.66 0.82
CA VAL A 230 -0.81 -1.20 0.87
C VAL A 230 -0.72 -0.61 -0.54
N VAL A 231 0.24 -1.05 -1.35
CA VAL A 231 0.32 -0.64 -2.76
C VAL A 231 -0.95 -1.01 -3.52
N ASN A 232 -1.43 -2.26 -3.37
CA ASN A 232 -2.68 -2.70 -4.00
C ASN A 232 -3.91 -1.97 -3.47
N ALA A 233 -3.95 -1.64 -2.18
CA ALA A 233 -5.02 -0.82 -1.62
C ALA A 233 -5.04 0.59 -2.23
N HIS A 234 -3.87 1.22 -2.45
CA HIS A 234 -3.76 2.51 -3.14
C HIS A 234 -4.22 2.45 -4.59
N ARG A 235 -3.81 1.42 -5.32
CA ARG A 235 -4.23 1.20 -6.71
C ARG A 235 -5.73 1.01 -6.80
N LEU A 236 -6.30 0.18 -5.91
CA LEU A 236 -7.74 -0.03 -5.84
C LEU A 236 -8.48 1.26 -5.45
N LEU A 237 -7.96 2.03 -4.49
CA LEU A 237 -8.50 3.33 -4.10
C LEU A 237 -8.49 4.30 -5.29
N SER A 238 -7.39 4.39 -6.03
CA SER A 238 -7.30 5.23 -7.23
C SER A 238 -8.30 4.80 -8.31
N VAL A 239 -8.47 3.50 -8.54
CA VAL A 239 -9.46 2.97 -9.50
C VAL A 239 -10.89 3.30 -9.05
N LEU A 240 -11.26 2.95 -7.82
CA LEU A 240 -12.65 3.04 -7.34
C LEU A 240 -13.08 4.46 -6.96
N ALA A 241 -12.18 5.28 -6.42
CA ALA A 241 -12.52 6.61 -5.88
C ALA A 241 -12.23 7.75 -6.86
N VAL A 242 -11.34 7.57 -7.84
CA VAL A 242 -10.99 8.61 -8.83
C VAL A 242 -11.40 8.21 -10.23
N ASN A 243 -10.78 7.16 -10.76
CA ASN A 243 -10.87 6.89 -12.20
C ASN A 243 -12.28 6.44 -12.61
N ILE A 244 -12.93 5.56 -11.84
CA ILE A 244 -14.31 5.13 -12.13
C ILE A 244 -15.31 6.29 -11.97
N PRO A 245 -15.33 7.06 -10.85
CA PRO A 245 -16.22 8.21 -10.72
C PRO A 245 -16.01 9.27 -11.79
N ASN A 246 -14.76 9.60 -12.14
CA ASN A 246 -14.47 10.55 -13.21
C ASN A 246 -14.89 10.02 -14.58
N LEU A 247 -14.64 8.74 -14.87
CA LEU A 247 -15.09 8.12 -16.11
C LEU A 247 -16.61 8.14 -16.23
N LEU A 248 -17.33 7.75 -15.17
CA LEU A 248 -18.79 7.76 -15.16
C LEU A 248 -19.33 9.18 -15.37
N THR A 249 -18.77 10.16 -14.66
CA THR A 249 -19.12 11.57 -14.82
C THR A 249 -18.93 12.05 -16.25
N ARG A 250 -17.81 11.68 -16.89
CA ARG A 250 -17.53 12.02 -18.29
C ARG A 250 -18.44 11.34 -19.29
N LEU A 251 -18.79 10.06 -19.07
CA LEU A 251 -19.74 9.35 -19.90
C LEU A 251 -21.14 9.98 -19.81
N LEU A 252 -21.54 10.40 -18.60
CA LEU A 252 -22.80 11.11 -18.38
C LEU A 252 -22.79 12.52 -19.02
N LEU A 253 -21.68 13.26 -18.93
CA LEU A 253 -21.52 14.55 -19.62
C LEU A 253 -21.57 14.40 -21.14
N TRP A 254 -20.85 13.42 -21.68
CA TRP A 254 -20.79 13.17 -23.11
C TRP A 254 -22.16 12.75 -23.69
N HIS A 255 -22.80 11.73 -23.09
CA HIS A 255 -24.07 11.20 -23.60
C HIS A 255 -25.28 12.07 -23.23
N GLY A 256 -25.25 12.70 -22.06
CA GLY A 256 -26.37 13.50 -21.55
C GLY A 256 -26.39 14.94 -22.07
N PHE A 257 -25.22 15.54 -22.27
CA PHE A 257 -25.09 16.99 -22.51
C PHE A 257 -24.28 17.35 -23.77
N THR A 258 -24.00 16.36 -24.63
CA THR A 258 -23.32 16.53 -25.93
C THR A 258 -21.95 17.23 -25.85
N THR A 259 -21.29 17.16 -24.69
CA THR A 259 -19.95 17.70 -24.51
C THR A 259 -18.94 16.91 -25.33
N ALA A 260 -17.92 17.58 -25.86
CA ALA A 260 -16.85 16.92 -26.60
C ALA A 260 -16.14 15.87 -25.73
N VAL A 261 -15.72 14.76 -26.36
CA VAL A 261 -14.93 13.72 -25.68
C VAL A 261 -13.58 14.32 -25.30
N SER A 262 -13.36 14.53 -24.01
CA SER A 262 -12.11 15.09 -23.53
C SER A 262 -11.05 13.98 -23.33
N PRO A 263 -9.75 14.24 -23.59
CA PRO A 263 -8.68 13.24 -23.52
C PRO A 263 -8.57 12.51 -22.17
N PHE A 264 -9.01 13.13 -21.07
CA PHE A 264 -8.96 12.46 -19.78
C PHE A 264 -9.96 11.29 -19.65
N THR A 265 -10.95 11.17 -20.55
CA THR A 265 -11.78 9.96 -20.66
C THR A 265 -10.91 8.75 -20.98
N LEU A 266 -10.02 8.89 -21.97
CA LEU A 266 -9.07 7.84 -22.34
C LEU A 266 -8.06 7.59 -21.22
N LYS A 267 -7.56 8.65 -20.57
CA LYS A 267 -6.68 8.54 -19.39
C LYS A 267 -7.34 7.67 -18.31
N ASN A 268 -8.61 7.90 -17.97
CA ASN A 268 -9.28 7.14 -16.90
C ASN A 268 -9.45 5.67 -17.30
N ILE A 269 -9.78 5.37 -18.56
CA ILE A 269 -9.84 3.98 -19.07
C ILE A 269 -8.46 3.30 -18.97
N LEU A 270 -7.41 3.97 -19.43
CA LEU A 270 -6.04 3.44 -19.39
C LEU A 270 -5.57 3.23 -17.94
N CYS A 271 -5.79 4.20 -17.05
CA CYS A 271 -5.43 4.06 -15.64
C CYS A 271 -6.18 2.92 -14.96
N ILE A 272 -7.46 2.69 -15.27
CA ILE A 272 -8.21 1.53 -14.76
C ILE A 272 -7.55 0.23 -15.25
N PHE A 273 -7.30 0.13 -16.56
CA PHE A 273 -6.71 -1.07 -17.15
C PHE A 273 -5.32 -1.38 -16.56
N LEU A 274 -4.43 -0.38 -16.52
CA LEU A 274 -3.06 -0.54 -16.01
C LEU A 274 -3.04 -0.91 -14.52
N ASN A 275 -3.84 -0.24 -13.69
CA ASN A 275 -3.90 -0.57 -12.26
C ASN A 275 -4.46 -1.97 -12.01
N LEU A 276 -5.50 -2.40 -12.75
CA LEU A 276 -6.05 -3.75 -12.64
C LEU A 276 -5.06 -4.81 -13.15
N TYR A 277 -4.37 -4.54 -14.26
CA TYR A 277 -3.33 -5.41 -14.80
C TYR A 277 -2.20 -5.61 -13.79
N ASP A 278 -1.71 -4.53 -13.17
CA ASP A 278 -0.65 -4.64 -12.19
C ASP A 278 -1.08 -5.39 -10.92
N ILE A 279 -2.32 -5.19 -10.45
CA ILE A 279 -2.87 -5.95 -9.32
C ILE A 279 -2.94 -7.44 -9.68
N TYR A 280 -3.39 -7.76 -10.90
CA TYR A 280 -3.45 -9.12 -11.40
C TYR A 280 -2.06 -9.76 -11.46
N ASP A 281 -1.08 -9.06 -12.03
CA ASP A 281 0.29 -9.56 -12.18
C ASP A 281 0.97 -9.83 -10.82
N GLN A 282 0.83 -8.89 -9.87
CA GLN A 282 1.34 -9.09 -8.52
C GLN A 282 0.67 -10.26 -7.80
N THR A 283 -0.65 -10.40 -7.95
CA THR A 283 -1.40 -11.52 -7.35
C THR A 283 -0.94 -12.85 -7.95
N ARG A 284 -0.75 -12.90 -9.26
CA ARG A 284 -0.22 -14.08 -9.97
C ARG A 284 1.18 -14.46 -9.45
N HIS A 285 2.08 -13.50 -9.34
CA HIS A 285 3.43 -13.75 -8.79
C HIS A 285 3.39 -14.28 -7.35
N HIS A 286 2.50 -13.74 -6.51
CA HIS A 286 2.34 -14.22 -5.14
C HIS A 286 1.79 -15.66 -5.08
N LEU A 287 0.85 -16.01 -5.95
CA LEU A 287 0.32 -17.38 -6.06
C LEU A 287 1.41 -18.38 -6.49
N ILE A 288 2.22 -18.03 -7.49
CA ILE A 288 3.35 -18.86 -7.94
C ILE A 288 4.36 -19.08 -6.80
N GLN A 289 4.67 -18.04 -6.02
CA GLN A 289 5.57 -18.17 -4.87
C GLN A 289 5.00 -19.08 -3.77
N ILE A 290 3.69 -19.05 -3.53
CA ILE A 290 3.03 -19.96 -2.58
C ILE A 290 3.13 -21.40 -3.08
N GLU A 291 2.89 -21.63 -4.38
CA GLU A 291 2.97 -22.96 -4.99
C GLU A 291 4.40 -23.53 -4.92
N ASN A 292 5.41 -22.74 -5.28
CA ASN A 292 6.82 -23.15 -5.15
C ASN A 292 7.21 -23.46 -3.70
N LYS A 293 6.71 -22.67 -2.73
CA LYS A 293 6.95 -22.96 -1.30
C LYS A 293 6.30 -24.27 -0.87
N LYS A 294 5.06 -24.55 -1.31
CA LYS A 294 4.38 -25.81 -1.02
C LYS A 294 5.14 -27.00 -1.60
N GLN A 295 5.58 -26.91 -2.85
CA GLN A 295 6.39 -27.95 -3.49
C GLN A 295 7.69 -28.22 -2.72
N ASN A 296 8.44 -27.17 -2.35
CA ASN A 296 9.66 -27.31 -1.55
C ASN A 296 9.39 -27.96 -0.18
N TYR A 297 8.27 -27.64 0.48
CA TYR A 297 7.89 -28.27 1.74
C TYR A 297 7.56 -29.76 1.59
N GLU A 298 6.82 -30.12 0.53
CA GLU A 298 6.51 -31.52 0.23
C GLU A 298 7.75 -32.34 -0.11
N GLU A 299 8.69 -31.77 -0.87
CA GLU A 299 9.96 -32.40 -1.23
C GLU A 299 10.85 -32.62 0.00
N ASN A 300 11.04 -31.58 0.83
CA ASN A 300 11.78 -31.69 2.09
C ASN A 300 11.15 -32.70 3.06
N SER A 301 9.81 -32.78 3.10
CA SER A 301 9.10 -33.77 3.93
C SER A 301 9.33 -35.20 3.44
N LYS A 302 9.30 -35.43 2.13
CA LYS A 302 9.60 -36.74 1.53
C LYS A 302 11.05 -37.16 1.80
N GLU A 303 12.01 -36.25 1.65
CA GLU A 303 13.42 -36.53 2.00
C GLU A 303 13.61 -36.88 3.47
N SER A 304 12.93 -36.16 4.37
CA SER A 304 13.00 -36.42 5.82
C SER A 304 12.43 -37.80 6.16
N LEU A 305 11.32 -38.19 5.54
CA LEU A 305 10.73 -39.52 5.68
C LEU A 305 11.63 -40.62 5.12
N GLN A 306 12.30 -40.38 3.98
CA GLN A 306 13.28 -41.33 3.42
C GLN A 306 14.50 -41.51 4.32
N ARG A 307 14.96 -40.46 5.02
CA ARG A 307 16.07 -40.55 5.97
C ARG A 307 15.74 -41.35 7.22
N ILE A 308 14.50 -41.27 7.72
CA ILE A 308 14.08 -41.96 8.96
C ILE A 308 13.63 -43.41 8.69
N ARG A 309 13.21 -43.72 7.46
CA ARG A 309 12.77 -45.07 7.06
C ARG A 309 13.74 -46.20 7.45
N PRO A 310 15.06 -46.13 7.16
CA PRO A 310 15.98 -47.22 7.51
C PRO A 310 16.07 -47.45 9.03
N ASP A 311 16.08 -46.39 9.85
CA ASP A 311 16.13 -46.52 11.31
C ASP A 311 14.86 -47.20 11.87
N ILE A 312 13.68 -46.91 11.29
CA ILE A 312 12.42 -47.56 11.66
C ILE A 312 12.40 -49.03 11.22
N GLU A 313 12.89 -49.33 10.01
CA GLU A 313 12.95 -50.71 9.51
C GLU A 313 13.89 -51.56 10.37
N ASP A 314 15.03 -51.02 10.80
CA ASP A 314 15.97 -51.68 11.71
C ASP A 314 15.39 -51.87 13.13
N GLU A 315 14.67 -50.89 13.66
CA GLU A 315 14.02 -50.99 14.97
C GLU A 315 12.87 -52.01 14.98
N VAL A 316 12.10 -52.07 13.88
CA VAL A 316 11.03 -53.06 13.70
C VAL A 316 11.61 -54.47 13.52
N LEU A 317 12.66 -54.64 12.72
CA LEU A 317 13.35 -55.92 12.55
C LEU A 317 13.97 -56.43 13.86
N SER A 318 14.56 -55.52 14.65
CA SER A 318 15.01 -55.77 16.01
C SER A 318 13.87 -56.31 16.89
N PHE A 319 12.71 -55.64 16.90
CA PHE A 319 11.54 -56.04 17.69
C PHE A 319 11.01 -57.42 17.31
N TYR A 320 10.90 -57.73 16.00
CA TYR A 320 10.47 -59.04 15.52
C TYR A 320 11.46 -60.16 15.89
N SER A 321 12.76 -59.88 15.86
CA SER A 321 13.78 -60.85 16.29
C SER A 321 13.65 -61.19 17.78
N VAL A 322 13.41 -60.18 18.63
CA VAL A 322 13.24 -60.34 20.08
C VAL A 322 11.96 -61.11 20.40
N ALA A 323 10.84 -60.79 19.75
CA ALA A 323 9.59 -61.52 19.92
C ALA A 323 9.72 -63.01 19.57
N THR A 324 10.45 -63.32 18.49
CA THR A 324 10.70 -64.70 18.04
C THR A 324 11.57 -65.47 19.04
N VAL A 325 12.59 -64.81 19.62
CA VAL A 325 13.44 -65.40 20.66
C VAL A 325 12.66 -65.65 21.96
N MET A 326 11.78 -64.72 22.35
CA MET A 326 10.93 -64.89 23.54
C MET A 326 9.95 -66.07 23.38
N GLU A 327 9.33 -66.23 22.21
CA GLU A 327 8.42 -67.34 21.95
C GLU A 327 9.15 -68.69 22.00
N LYS A 328 10.39 -68.75 21.48
CA LYS A 328 11.22 -69.95 21.55
C LYS A 328 11.62 -70.30 22.99
N ARG A 329 11.90 -69.30 23.83
CA ARG A 329 12.23 -69.49 25.25
C ARG A 329 11.04 -70.01 26.04
N ARG A 330 9.84 -69.48 25.79
CA ARG A 330 8.59 -69.91 26.43
C ARG A 330 8.28 -71.39 26.15
N LYS A 331 8.42 -71.83 24.89
CA LYS A 331 8.26 -73.25 24.51
C LYS A 331 9.26 -74.18 25.22
N LEU A 332 10.48 -73.69 25.45
CA LEU A 332 11.52 -74.42 26.20
C LEU A 332 11.19 -74.53 27.69
N GLU A 333 10.68 -73.46 28.30
CA GLU A 333 10.23 -73.46 29.70
C GLU A 333 9.02 -74.38 29.91
N ASP A 334 8.04 -74.36 29.01
CA ASP A 334 6.88 -75.27 29.03
C ASP A 334 7.33 -76.74 28.88
N SER A 335 8.36 -77.00 28.06
CA SER A 335 8.96 -78.33 27.91
C SER A 335 9.72 -78.79 29.17
N GLN A 336 10.43 -77.88 29.86
CA GLN A 336 11.09 -78.22 31.12
C GLN A 336 10.09 -78.44 32.26
N GLN A 337 9.01 -77.67 32.30
CA GLN A 337 7.98 -77.81 33.33
C GLN A 337 7.15 -79.09 33.17
N SER A 338 6.94 -79.56 31.93
CA SER A 338 6.34 -80.87 31.69
C SER A 338 7.26 -82.02 32.12
N LEU A 339 8.57 -81.92 31.85
CA LEU A 339 9.56 -82.91 32.31
C LEU A 339 9.68 -82.97 33.84
N SER A 340 9.65 -81.84 34.54
CA SER A 340 9.71 -81.83 36.01
C SER A 340 8.45 -82.42 36.66
N LYS A 341 7.27 -82.20 36.08
CA LYS A 341 6.01 -82.84 36.52
C LYS A 341 6.05 -84.37 36.35
N ILE A 342 6.67 -84.87 35.28
CA ILE A 342 6.86 -86.31 35.06
C ILE A 342 7.80 -86.91 36.11
N SER A 343 8.92 -86.24 36.42
CA SER A 343 9.88 -86.71 37.43
C SER A 343 9.29 -86.77 38.85
N ILE A 344 8.47 -85.77 39.23
CA ILE A 344 7.79 -85.75 40.55
C ILE A 344 6.73 -86.85 40.67
N LYS A 345 6.04 -87.20 39.58
CA LYS A 345 5.08 -88.31 39.57
C LYS A 345 5.77 -89.65 39.82
N ASN A 346 6.89 -89.91 39.15
CA ASN A 346 7.68 -91.14 39.33
C ASN A 346 8.27 -91.27 40.75
N SER A 347 8.56 -90.15 41.43
CA SER A 347 9.05 -90.18 42.83
C SER A 347 7.94 -90.50 43.85
N LYS A 348 6.68 -90.11 43.58
CA LYS A 348 5.55 -90.41 44.47
C LYS A 348 5.11 -91.87 44.39
N ASP A 349 5.24 -92.49 43.22
CA ASP A 349 4.91 -93.91 43.04
C ASP A 349 5.94 -94.85 43.73
N SER A 350 7.14 -94.36 44.06
CA SER A 350 8.16 -95.13 44.81
C SER A 350 7.95 -95.16 46.34
N LYS A 351 7.06 -94.33 46.91
CA LYS A 351 6.88 -94.23 48.38
C LYS A 351 5.53 -94.75 48.89
N SER A 352 4.71 -95.37 48.04
CA SER A 352 3.45 -96.01 48.41
C SER A 352 3.42 -97.46 47.91
N GLY A 353 3.95 -98.36 48.73
CA GLY A 353 4.01 -99.79 48.42
C GLY A 353 4.54 -100.57 49.62
N GLY A 354 3.74 -100.63 50.68
CA GLY A 354 4.02 -101.42 51.89
C GLY A 354 3.67 -102.90 51.73
N MET A 355 4.39 -103.70 52.52
CA MET A 355 4.04 -104.99 53.14
C MET A 355 2.67 -105.62 52.79
N VAL A 356 2.71 -106.78 52.12
CA VAL A 356 1.81 -107.96 52.27
C VAL A 356 2.61 -109.17 51.76
N SER A 357 3.11 -110.05 52.65
CA SER A 357 2.56 -111.36 53.08
C SER A 357 2.49 -112.47 52.03
N ILE A 358 3.03 -113.61 52.47
CA ILE A 358 3.18 -114.95 51.89
C ILE A 358 1.81 -115.64 51.82
N GLU A 359 1.44 -116.22 50.67
CA GLU A 359 0.84 -117.57 50.55
C GLU A 359 0.48 -117.93 49.09
N ASP A 360 0.70 -119.21 48.78
CA ASP A 360 0.07 -120.06 47.76
C ASP A 360 0.52 -120.08 46.28
N ILE A 361 1.08 -121.25 45.93
CA ILE A 361 1.37 -121.84 44.61
C ILE A 361 0.18 -122.76 44.25
N PRO A 362 -0.16 -123.03 42.97
CA PRO A 362 0.30 -124.30 42.39
C PRO A 362 0.56 -124.32 40.86
N MET A 363 1.43 -125.28 40.50
CA MET A 363 1.66 -126.00 39.22
C MET A 363 1.25 -125.39 37.87
#